data_AF-C7GIJ5-F1
#
_entry.id   AF-C7GIJ5-F1
#
_cell.length_a   1.000
_cell.length_b   1.000
_cell.length_c   1.000
_cell.angle_alpha   90.00
_cell.angle_beta   90.00
_cell.angle_gamma   90.00
#
_symmetry.space_group_name_H-M   'P 1'
#
loop_
_entity.id
_entity.type
_entity.pdbx_description
1 polymer ?
#
loop_
_entity_poly.entity_id
_entity_poly.type
_entity_poly.pdbx_seq_one_letter_code
_entity_poly.pdbx_strand_id
1 'polypeptide(L)'
;ETITLRELPTAQPVPMLRMADVELTSVDWLWFPYIPFGKLTIIQGNPGEGKTYFAMRLAAACTNRKPLPGMETLEPFNIIYQTAEDGLGDTVKPRLMEADADLEKVLVIDDRDTPLTLADKRIARAIRENNARLVIIDPVQAFLGADVDMNRANEVRPIFRSLGDIAQATGCAIVLIGHLNKAAG
;
A
#
# COMPACT_ATOMS: atom_id res chain seq x y z
N GLU A 1 -24.83 -46.75 40.59
CA GLU A 1 -24.17 -45.53 40.10
C GLU A 1 -23.76 -45.76 38.66
N THR A 2 -24.30 -44.97 37.73
CA THR A 2 -24.01 -45.09 36.29
C THR A 2 -22.94 -44.05 35.97
N ILE A 3 -21.71 -44.50 35.71
CA ILE A 3 -20.61 -43.61 35.34
C ILE A 3 -20.78 -43.24 33.86
N THR A 4 -21.18 -42.00 33.59
CA THR A 4 -21.16 -41.42 32.24
C THR A 4 -19.72 -41.24 31.78
N LEU A 5 -19.30 -42.04 30.80
CA LEU A 5 -18.03 -41.84 30.09
C LEU A 5 -18.09 -40.51 29.31
N ARG A 6 -17.22 -39.56 29.68
CA ARG A 6 -16.97 -38.36 28.88
C ARG A 6 -16.24 -38.76 27.61
N GLU A 7 -16.88 -38.58 26.46
CA GLU A 7 -16.21 -38.68 25.16
C GLU A 7 -15.08 -37.64 25.07
N LEU A 8 -13.89 -38.11 24.71
CA LEU A 8 -12.73 -37.25 24.47
C LEU A 8 -12.96 -36.44 23.18
N PRO A 9 -12.65 -35.14 23.15
CA PRO A 9 -12.83 -34.34 21.93
C PRO A 9 -11.93 -34.87 20.82
N THR A 10 -12.51 -35.33 19.71
CA THR A 10 -11.78 -35.64 18.49
C THR A 10 -11.21 -34.34 17.91
N ALA A 11 -9.88 -34.20 17.94
CA ALA A 11 -9.20 -33.05 17.38
C ALA A 11 -9.48 -32.95 15.87
N GLN A 12 -10.01 -31.81 15.42
CA GLN A 12 -10.20 -31.59 13.99
C GLN A 12 -8.84 -31.41 13.29
N PRO A 13 -8.64 -32.03 12.12
CA PRO A 13 -7.39 -31.91 11.38
C PRO A 13 -7.17 -30.48 10.87
N VAL A 14 -5.90 -30.06 10.81
CA VAL A 14 -5.52 -28.75 10.26
C VAL A 14 -5.72 -28.77 8.73
N PRO A 15 -6.40 -27.77 8.13
CA PRO A 15 -6.52 -27.66 6.69
C PRO A 15 -5.13 -27.51 6.03
N MET A 16 -4.84 -28.35 5.04
CA MET A 16 -3.58 -28.35 4.30
C MET A 16 -3.85 -28.20 2.80
N LEU A 17 -3.02 -27.42 2.12
CA LEU A 17 -2.98 -27.32 0.67
C LEU A 17 -1.70 -27.98 0.17
N ARG A 18 -1.77 -28.77 -0.92
CA ARG A 18 -0.56 -29.27 -1.57
C ARG A 18 -0.08 -28.21 -2.54
N MET A 19 1.22 -27.95 -2.56
CA MET A 19 1.81 -27.05 -3.56
C MET A 19 1.58 -27.52 -5.00
N ALA A 20 1.40 -28.83 -5.22
CA ALA A 20 1.03 -29.38 -6.52
C ALA A 20 -0.37 -28.96 -7.00
N ASP A 21 -1.26 -28.59 -6.06
CA ASP A 21 -2.63 -28.16 -6.35
C ASP A 21 -2.73 -26.62 -6.45
N VAL A 22 -1.63 -25.89 -6.19
CA VAL A 22 -1.58 -24.42 -6.30
C VAL A 22 -1.23 -24.06 -7.73
N GLU A 23 -2.14 -23.36 -8.42
CA GLU A 23 -1.92 -22.89 -9.78
C GLU A 23 -0.77 -21.88 -9.84
N LEU A 24 0.08 -22.03 -10.86
CA LEU A 24 1.13 -21.07 -11.16
C LEU A 24 0.50 -19.80 -11.73
N THR A 25 0.69 -18.67 -11.05
CA THR A 25 0.22 -17.35 -11.51
C THR A 25 1.40 -16.47 -11.91
N SER A 26 1.29 -15.74 -13.02
CA SER A 26 2.25 -14.68 -13.37
C SER A 26 2.09 -13.47 -12.44
N VAL A 27 3.20 -12.77 -12.20
CA VAL A 27 3.19 -11.50 -11.47
C VAL A 27 3.21 -10.38 -12.48
N ASP A 28 2.19 -9.53 -12.46
CA ASP A 28 2.17 -8.29 -13.25
C ASP A 28 2.95 -7.20 -12.50
N TRP A 29 3.76 -6.43 -13.23
CA TRP A 29 4.68 -5.47 -12.64
C TRP A 29 4.30 -4.04 -12.98
N LEU A 30 4.23 -3.19 -11.95
CA LEU A 30 4.26 -1.75 -12.15
C LEU A 30 5.67 -1.32 -12.57
N TRP A 31 6.69 -1.84 -11.87
CA TRP A 31 8.10 -1.61 -12.18
C TRP A 31 8.90 -2.86 -11.86
N PHE A 32 9.35 -3.59 -12.87
CA PHE A 32 10.17 -4.78 -12.67
C PHE A 32 11.62 -4.41 -12.27
N PRO A 33 12.24 -5.09 -11.28
CA PRO A 33 11.70 -6.11 -10.37
C PRO A 33 11.30 -5.53 -9.00
N TYR A 34 10.91 -4.26 -8.92
CA TYR A 34 10.77 -3.50 -7.67
C TYR A 34 9.34 -3.41 -7.13
N ILE A 35 8.36 -3.12 -7.98
CA ILE A 35 6.97 -2.84 -7.58
C ILE A 35 6.01 -3.74 -8.36
N PRO A 36 5.53 -4.84 -7.76
CA PRO A 36 4.51 -5.70 -8.36
C PRO A 36 3.09 -5.16 -8.10
N PHE A 37 2.18 -5.40 -9.04
CA PHE A 37 0.75 -5.22 -8.81
C PHE A 37 0.22 -6.27 -7.83
N GLY A 38 -0.84 -5.93 -7.10
CA GLY A 38 -1.47 -6.81 -6.12
C GLY A 38 -0.64 -7.09 -4.87
N LYS A 39 0.36 -6.25 -4.58
CA LYS A 39 1.30 -6.42 -3.46
C LYS A 39 1.56 -5.09 -2.75
N LEU A 40 2.08 -5.23 -1.52
CA LEU A 40 2.56 -4.12 -0.71
C LEU A 40 4.08 -3.97 -0.88
N THR A 41 4.53 -2.76 -1.23
CA THR A 41 5.94 -2.37 -1.30
C THR A 41 6.20 -1.24 -0.32
N ILE A 42 7.33 -1.32 0.41
CA ILE A 42 7.77 -0.26 1.32
C ILE A 42 9.06 0.33 0.79
N ILE A 43 9.11 1.66 0.68
CA ILE A 43 10.29 2.41 0.29
C ILE A 43 10.76 3.18 1.53
N GLN A 44 11.95 2.84 2.00
CA GLN A 44 12.50 3.39 3.23
C GLN A 44 13.84 4.08 2.98
N GLY A 45 14.07 5.17 3.69
CA GLY A 45 15.30 5.96 3.61
C GLY A 45 15.29 7.09 4.63
N ASN A 46 16.42 7.79 4.79
CA ASN A 46 16.52 8.87 5.75
C ASN A 46 15.64 10.06 5.34
N PRO A 47 15.17 10.89 6.28
CA PRO A 47 14.53 12.16 5.97
C PRO A 47 15.39 13.01 5.02
N GLY A 48 14.77 13.64 4.02
CA GLY A 48 15.48 14.49 3.05
C GLY A 48 16.13 13.78 1.85
N GLU A 49 16.13 12.44 1.78
CA GLU A 49 16.75 11.68 0.67
C GLU A 49 15.89 11.61 -0.62
N GLY A 50 14.91 12.51 -0.77
CA GLY A 50 14.12 12.60 -2.01
C GLY A 50 13.06 11.51 -2.21
N LYS A 51 12.66 10.78 -1.17
CA LYS A 51 11.61 9.73 -1.26
C LYS A 51 10.28 10.27 -1.79
N THR A 52 9.83 11.42 -1.30
CA THR A 52 8.63 12.11 -1.80
C THR A 52 8.77 12.50 -3.26
N TYR A 53 9.93 13.01 -3.68
CA TYR A 53 10.21 13.29 -5.09
C TYR A 53 10.17 12.03 -5.95
N PHE A 54 10.75 10.93 -5.48
CA PHE A 54 10.66 9.62 -6.13
C PHE A 54 9.19 9.18 -6.27
N ALA A 55 8.40 9.31 -5.19
CA ALA A 55 6.99 8.93 -5.18
C ALA A 55 6.16 9.76 -6.18
N MET A 56 6.42 11.06 -6.30
CA MET A 56 5.77 11.93 -7.29
C MET A 56 6.16 11.56 -8.73
N ARG A 57 7.43 11.23 -8.97
CA ARG A 57 7.88 10.76 -10.29
C ARG A 57 7.25 9.42 -10.67
N LEU A 58 7.10 8.52 -9.71
CA LEU A 58 6.38 7.26 -9.88
C LEU A 58 4.90 7.53 -10.22
N ALA A 59 4.22 8.39 -9.45
CA ALA A 59 2.84 8.79 -9.71
C ALA A 59 2.67 9.40 -11.11
N ALA A 60 3.60 10.27 -11.52
CA ALA A 60 3.59 10.86 -12.86
C ALA A 60 3.71 9.80 -13.95
N ALA A 61 4.68 8.89 -13.85
CA ALA A 61 4.88 7.80 -14.82
C ALA A 61 3.67 6.84 -14.94
N CYS A 62 2.84 6.75 -13.88
CA CYS A 62 1.60 5.95 -13.89
C CYS A 62 0.42 6.67 -14.55
N THR A 63 0.45 8.00 -14.59
CA THR A 63 -0.66 8.84 -15.04
C THR A 63 -0.38 9.48 -16.39
N ASN A 64 0.87 9.45 -16.85
CA ASN A 64 1.26 9.87 -18.18
C ASN A 64 1.82 8.68 -18.98
N ARG A 65 2.13 8.90 -20.26
CA ARG A 65 2.71 7.88 -21.15
C ARG A 65 4.24 7.84 -21.10
N LYS A 66 4.88 8.35 -20.04
CA LYS A 66 6.34 8.31 -19.89
C LYS A 66 6.73 6.99 -19.22
N PRO A 67 7.62 6.19 -19.82
CA PRO A 67 8.00 4.89 -19.26
C PRO A 67 8.84 5.07 -18.00
N LEU A 68 8.72 4.11 -17.08
CA LEU A 68 9.68 3.93 -16.01
C LEU A 68 11.00 3.37 -16.57
N PRO A 69 12.15 3.63 -15.92
CA PRO A 69 13.44 3.11 -16.38
C PRO A 69 13.41 1.58 -16.56
N GLY A 70 13.73 1.12 -17.77
CA GLY A 70 13.76 -0.30 -18.11
C GLY A 70 12.39 -0.95 -18.29
N MET A 71 11.30 -0.17 -18.30
CA MET A 71 9.94 -0.64 -18.52
C MET A 71 9.39 -0.14 -19.86
N GLU A 72 8.43 -0.88 -20.40
CA GLU A 72 7.57 -0.37 -21.47
C GLU A 72 6.64 0.72 -20.95
N THR A 73 6.12 1.54 -21.85
CA THR A 73 5.13 2.56 -21.52
C THR A 73 3.85 1.88 -21.02
N LEU A 74 3.40 2.28 -19.83
CA LEU A 74 2.12 1.87 -19.28
C LEU A 74 0.99 2.68 -19.91
N GLU A 75 -0.17 2.05 -20.09
CA GLU A 75 -1.41 2.78 -20.30
C GLU A 75 -1.75 3.58 -19.03
N PRO A 76 -1.98 4.90 -19.11
CA PRO A 76 -2.29 5.72 -17.95
C PRO A 76 -3.47 5.21 -17.13
N PHE A 77 -3.37 5.25 -15.80
CA PHE A 77 -4.43 4.83 -14.90
C PHE A 77 -4.54 5.74 -13.68
N ASN A 78 -5.67 5.63 -12.96
CA ASN A 78 -5.90 6.38 -11.74
C ASN A 78 -4.98 5.89 -10.61
N ILE A 79 -4.44 6.83 -9.85
CA ILE A 79 -3.62 6.59 -8.67
C ILE A 79 -4.17 7.38 -7.49
N ILE A 80 -3.98 6.86 -6.28
CA ILE A 80 -4.27 7.59 -5.05
C ILE A 80 -2.94 8.00 -4.43
N TYR A 81 -2.73 9.28 -4.21
CA TYR A 81 -1.57 9.81 -3.49
C TYR A 81 -2.06 10.43 -2.19
N GLN A 82 -1.81 9.76 -1.06
CA GLN A 82 -2.20 10.23 0.25
C GLN A 82 -0.99 10.76 1.02
N THR A 83 -1.07 12.00 1.49
CA THR A 83 -0.06 12.62 2.36
C THR A 83 -0.72 13.41 3.47
N ALA A 84 -0.02 13.50 4.61
CA ALA A 84 -0.40 14.32 5.76
C ALA A 84 0.69 15.33 6.14
N GLU A 85 1.84 15.31 5.48
CA GLU A 85 2.96 16.23 5.75
C GLU A 85 2.91 17.46 4.83
N ASP A 86 2.55 17.26 3.56
CA ASP A 86 2.60 18.30 2.54
C ASP A 86 1.20 18.85 2.19
N GLY A 87 1.10 20.17 2.03
CA GLY A 87 -0.14 20.81 1.59
C GLY A 87 -0.49 20.44 0.14
N LEU A 88 -1.76 20.08 -0.10
CA LEU A 88 -2.21 19.66 -1.44
C LEU A 88 -2.04 20.76 -2.50
N GLY A 89 -2.39 22.00 -2.15
CA GLY A 89 -2.42 23.12 -3.10
C GLY A 89 -1.07 23.80 -3.32
N ASP A 90 -0.25 23.90 -2.28
CA ASP A 90 1.01 24.65 -2.30
C ASP A 90 2.24 23.77 -2.52
N THR A 91 2.13 22.46 -2.31
CA THR A 91 3.28 21.54 -2.33
C THR A 91 3.06 20.36 -3.25
N VAL A 92 2.04 19.54 -3.01
CA VAL A 92 1.79 18.31 -3.78
C VAL A 92 1.45 18.63 -5.23
N LYS A 93 0.45 19.48 -5.47
CA LYS A 93 0.00 19.83 -6.82
C LYS A 93 1.12 20.46 -7.67
N PRO A 94 1.89 21.46 -7.19
CA PRO A 94 3.03 21.98 -7.95
C PRO A 94 4.08 20.93 -8.29
N ARG A 95 4.43 20.03 -7.35
CA ARG A 95 5.42 18.97 -7.59
C ARG A 95 4.94 17.92 -8.61
N LEU A 96 3.66 17.57 -8.57
CA LEU A 96 3.05 16.69 -9.58
C LEU A 96 3.05 17.34 -10.96
N MET A 97 2.77 18.64 -11.05
CA MET A 97 2.86 19.40 -12.31
C MET A 97 4.30 19.42 -12.83
N GLU A 98 5.29 19.67 -11.97
CA GLU A 98 6.72 19.63 -12.33
C GLU A 98 7.16 18.23 -12.80
N ALA A 99 6.54 17.18 -12.26
CA ALA A 99 6.78 15.79 -12.68
C ALA A 99 6.04 15.41 -13.98
N ASP A 100 5.26 16.31 -14.57
CA ASP A 100 4.37 16.08 -15.72
C ASP A 100 3.29 15.01 -15.47
N ALA A 101 2.76 14.94 -14.24
CA ALA A 101 1.64 14.04 -13.92
C ALA A 101 0.34 14.53 -14.58
N ASP A 102 -0.50 13.59 -15.01
CA ASP A 102 -1.89 13.89 -15.38
C ASP A 102 -2.72 14.03 -14.09
N LEU A 103 -3.00 15.27 -13.69
CA LEU A 103 -3.70 15.57 -12.45
C LEU A 103 -5.14 15.04 -12.40
N GLU A 104 -5.78 14.78 -13.55
CA GLU A 104 -7.12 14.17 -13.55
C GLU A 104 -7.11 12.71 -13.08
N LYS A 105 -5.93 12.08 -13.08
CA LYS A 105 -5.72 10.69 -12.65
C LYS A 105 -5.04 10.59 -11.28
N VAL A 106 -4.68 11.71 -10.67
CA VAL A 106 -4.13 11.74 -9.31
C VAL A 106 -5.23 12.10 -8.33
N LEU A 107 -5.64 11.12 -7.54
CA LEU A 107 -6.73 11.23 -6.58
C LEU A 107 -6.17 11.30 -5.15
N VAL A 108 -6.93 11.91 -4.26
CA VAL A 108 -6.63 11.98 -2.83
C VAL A 108 -7.89 11.59 -2.07
N ILE A 109 -7.76 10.83 -0.99
CA ILE A 109 -8.90 10.56 -0.10
C ILE A 109 -9.07 11.81 0.78
N ASP A 110 -10.25 12.43 0.69
CA ASP A 110 -10.59 13.55 1.56
C ASP A 110 -10.78 13.05 2.99
N ASP A 111 -9.84 13.40 3.86
CA ASP A 111 -9.78 12.99 5.26
C ASP A 111 -9.83 14.17 6.24
N ARG A 112 -10.23 15.35 5.76
CA ARG A 112 -10.34 16.58 6.57
C ARG A 112 -11.31 16.45 7.73
N ASP A 113 -12.46 15.80 7.51
CA ASP A 113 -13.47 15.59 8.55
C ASP A 113 -13.15 14.37 9.42
N THR A 114 -12.62 13.31 8.82
CA THR A 114 -12.26 12.06 9.50
C THR A 114 -10.88 11.62 9.04
N PRO A 115 -9.85 11.77 9.89
CA PRO A 115 -8.47 11.40 9.56
C PRO A 115 -8.38 9.98 9.03
N LEU A 116 -7.61 9.78 7.96
CA LEU A 116 -7.41 8.45 7.40
C LEU A 116 -6.40 7.67 8.26
N THR A 117 -6.63 6.37 8.39
CA THR A 117 -5.62 5.44 8.93
C THR A 117 -5.39 4.30 7.96
N LEU A 118 -4.27 3.60 8.08
CA LEU A 118 -3.94 2.45 7.25
C LEU A 118 -4.90 1.26 7.45
N ALA A 119 -5.60 1.20 8.58
CA ALA A 119 -6.62 0.19 8.86
C ALA A 119 -8.00 0.57 8.29
N ASP A 120 -8.13 1.75 7.68
CA ASP A 120 -9.41 2.27 7.23
C ASP A 120 -9.91 1.55 5.97
N LYS A 121 -11.16 1.08 6.03
CA LYS A 121 -11.85 0.43 4.91
C LYS A 121 -12.05 1.36 3.72
N ARG A 122 -11.99 2.69 3.93
CA ARG A 122 -12.03 3.70 2.86
C ARG A 122 -10.94 3.49 1.81
N ILE A 123 -9.77 2.94 2.17
CA ILE A 123 -8.70 2.65 1.20
C ILE A 123 -9.19 1.64 0.15
N ALA A 124 -9.67 0.49 0.60
CA ALA A 124 -10.16 -0.56 -0.30
C ALA A 124 -11.37 -0.11 -1.13
N ARG A 125 -12.21 0.75 -0.55
CA ARG A 125 -13.37 1.32 -1.25
C ARG A 125 -12.94 2.32 -2.32
N ALA A 126 -12.05 3.25 -1.99
CA ALA A 126 -11.52 4.26 -2.91
C ALA A 126 -10.80 3.63 -4.11
N ILE A 127 -10.02 2.56 -3.88
CA ILE A 127 -9.39 1.78 -4.95
C ILE A 127 -10.42 1.28 -5.95
N ARG A 128 -11.48 0.62 -5.46
CA ARG A 128 -12.51 0.01 -6.33
C ARG A 128 -13.38 1.05 -7.03
N GLU A 129 -13.87 2.05 -6.30
CA GLU A 129 -14.76 3.09 -6.83
C GLU A 129 -14.10 3.94 -7.91
N ASN A 130 -12.78 4.13 -7.83
CA ASN A 130 -12.04 4.97 -8.77
C ASN A 130 -11.15 4.18 -9.74
N ASN A 131 -11.24 2.83 -9.75
CA ASN A 131 -10.39 1.96 -10.55
C ASN A 131 -8.88 2.32 -10.41
N ALA A 132 -8.45 2.60 -9.17
CA ALA A 132 -7.07 3.00 -8.92
C ALA A 132 -6.15 1.77 -8.95
N ARG A 133 -5.04 1.85 -9.68
CA ARG A 133 -4.07 0.72 -9.78
C ARG A 133 -2.80 0.93 -8.96
N LEU A 134 -2.63 2.13 -8.39
CA LEU A 134 -1.56 2.44 -7.44
C LEU A 134 -2.11 3.28 -6.29
N VAL A 135 -1.73 2.93 -5.06
CA VAL A 135 -1.87 3.77 -3.87
C VAL A 135 -0.49 4.09 -3.33
N ILE A 136 -0.19 5.37 -3.14
CA ILE A 136 1.01 5.84 -2.46
C ILE A 136 0.59 6.50 -1.14
N ILE A 137 1.24 6.12 -0.04
CA ILE A 137 1.03 6.73 1.27
C ILE A 137 2.36 7.29 1.76
N ASP A 138 2.42 8.61 1.92
CA ASP A 138 3.66 9.35 2.20
C ASP A 138 3.50 10.42 3.30
N PRO A 139 4.09 10.24 4.49
CA PRO A 139 4.75 9.03 4.98
C PRO A 139 3.74 8.08 5.66
N VAL A 140 4.08 6.79 5.73
CA VAL A 140 3.28 5.76 6.42
C VAL A 140 3.07 6.07 7.90
N GLN A 141 4.04 6.72 8.55
CA GLN A 141 4.00 7.09 9.98
C GLN A 141 2.78 7.95 10.32
N ALA A 142 2.39 8.85 9.42
CA ALA A 142 1.28 9.77 9.68
C ALA A 142 -0.10 9.07 9.66
N PHE A 143 -0.18 7.85 9.14
CA PHE A 143 -1.43 7.11 8.96
C PHE A 143 -1.55 5.86 9.84
N LEU A 144 -0.55 5.56 10.68
CA LEU A 144 -0.60 4.39 11.57
C LEU A 144 -1.69 4.50 12.66
N GLY A 145 -2.08 5.73 13.02
CA GLY A 145 -3.01 6.03 14.10
C GLY A 145 -2.28 6.54 15.36
N ALA A 146 -2.96 7.34 16.18
CA ALA A 146 -2.35 8.04 17.31
C ALA A 146 -1.75 7.11 18.39
N ASP A 147 -2.28 5.89 18.50
CA ASP A 147 -1.89 4.92 19.54
C ASP A 147 -0.97 3.81 19.03
N VAL A 148 -0.50 3.89 17.78
CA VAL A 148 0.30 2.83 17.15
C VAL A 148 1.78 3.21 17.14
N ASP A 149 2.60 2.42 17.82
CA ASP A 149 4.05 2.56 17.80
C ASP A 149 4.66 1.74 16.65
N MET A 150 5.28 2.45 15.69
CA MET A 150 5.95 1.83 14.55
C MET A 150 7.08 0.86 14.95
N ASN A 151 7.68 1.02 16.13
CA ASN A 151 8.73 0.13 16.62
C ASN A 151 8.16 -1.17 17.23
N ARG A 152 6.85 -1.20 17.49
CA ARG A 152 6.14 -2.38 18.02
C ARG A 152 5.60 -3.22 16.88
N ALA A 153 6.41 -4.20 16.46
CA ALA A 153 6.06 -5.11 15.36
C ALA A 153 4.68 -5.78 15.50
N ASN A 154 4.21 -6.03 16.74
CA ASN A 154 2.90 -6.61 17.00
C ASN A 154 1.72 -5.69 16.64
N GLU A 155 1.92 -4.37 16.61
CA GLU A 155 0.88 -3.39 16.26
C GLU A 155 0.85 -3.10 14.76
N VAL A 156 2.02 -3.08 14.11
CA VAL A 156 2.15 -2.76 12.68
C VAL A 156 1.82 -3.96 11.77
N ARG A 157 2.17 -5.19 12.19
CA ARG A 157 1.96 -6.40 11.37
C ARG A 157 0.49 -6.62 10.93
N PRO A 158 -0.52 -6.49 11.81
CA PRO A 158 -1.91 -6.63 11.40
C PRO A 158 -2.34 -5.62 10.34
N ILE A 159 -1.86 -4.39 10.46
CA ILE A 159 -2.16 -3.29 9.53
C ILE A 159 -1.56 -3.60 8.15
N PHE A 160 -0.27 -3.96 8.10
CA PHE A 160 0.41 -4.27 6.84
C PHE A 160 -0.15 -5.54 6.19
N ARG A 161 -0.55 -6.53 7.00
CA ARG A 161 -1.26 -7.71 6.49
C ARG A 161 -2.57 -7.30 5.83
N SER A 162 -3.38 -6.46 6.50
CA SER A 162 -4.63 -5.96 5.94
C SER A 162 -4.42 -5.21 4.62
N LEU A 163 -3.38 -4.38 4.53
CA LEU A 163 -3.03 -3.70 3.27
C LEU A 163 -2.58 -4.68 2.18
N GLY A 164 -1.80 -5.70 2.54
CA GLY A 164 -1.42 -6.78 1.63
C GLY A 164 -2.63 -7.53 1.08
N ASP A 165 -3.59 -7.85 1.94
CA ASP A 165 -4.85 -8.50 1.56
C ASP A 165 -5.68 -7.59 0.64
N ILE A 166 -5.73 -6.27 0.90
CA ILE A 166 -6.39 -5.28 0.03
C ILE A 166 -5.70 -5.22 -1.34
N ALA A 167 -4.37 -5.14 -1.37
CA ALA A 167 -3.59 -5.12 -2.60
C ALA A 167 -3.90 -6.37 -3.44
N GLN A 168 -3.79 -7.56 -2.84
CA GLN A 168 -4.08 -8.82 -3.51
C GLN A 168 -5.53 -8.88 -4.03
N ALA A 169 -6.51 -8.49 -3.22
CA ALA A 169 -7.93 -8.56 -3.60
C ALA A 169 -8.33 -7.56 -4.68
N THR A 170 -7.57 -6.48 -4.88
CA THR A 170 -7.87 -5.42 -5.85
C THR A 170 -6.95 -5.43 -7.06
N GLY A 171 -5.84 -6.16 -7.02
CA GLY A 171 -4.76 -6.06 -8.00
C GLY A 171 -3.99 -4.73 -7.94
N CYS A 172 -4.28 -3.86 -6.97
CA CYS A 172 -3.64 -2.56 -6.82
C CYS A 172 -2.22 -2.73 -6.26
N ALA A 173 -1.26 -1.97 -6.77
CA ALA A 173 0.04 -1.80 -6.12
C ALA A 173 -0.12 -0.83 -4.95
N ILE A 174 0.35 -1.18 -3.75
CA ILE A 174 0.35 -0.27 -2.60
C ILE A 174 1.80 0.02 -2.23
N VAL A 175 2.17 1.30 -2.23
CA VAL A 175 3.51 1.79 -1.92
C VAL A 175 3.45 2.65 -0.66
N LEU A 176 4.18 2.25 0.36
CA LEU A 176 4.34 3.00 1.61
C LEU A 176 5.70 3.67 1.61
N ILE A 177 5.74 4.98 1.82
CA ILE A 177 6.99 5.71 2.03
C ILE A 177 7.25 5.81 3.53
N GLY A 178 8.41 5.35 3.99
CA GLY A 178 8.77 5.35 5.40
C GLY A 178 10.12 6.00 5.69
N HIS A 179 10.25 6.57 6.87
CA HIS A 179 11.54 6.98 7.44
C HIS A 179 12.25 5.81 8.14
N LEU A 180 13.59 5.76 8.02
CA LEU A 180 14.42 4.98 8.93
C LEU A 180 14.46 5.75 10.26
N ASN A 181 13.87 5.19 11.32
CA ASN A 181 14.19 5.65 12.66
C ASN A 181 15.60 5.13 12.97
N LYS A 182 16.53 6.03 13.27
CA LYS A 182 17.83 5.62 13.82
C LYS A 182 17.55 4.79 15.07
N ALA A 183 17.93 3.51 15.06
CA ALA A 183 18.23 2.83 16.30
C ALA A 183 19.42 3.58 16.91
N ALA A 184 19.16 4.43 17.91
CA ALA A 184 20.20 4.80 18.84
C ALA A 184 20.53 3.52 19.62
N GLY A 185 21.62 2.86 19.22
CA GLY A 185 22.27 1.85 20.05
C GLY A 185 22.90 2.47 21.28
#